data_AF-A0AAV9YYU6-F1
#
_entry.id   AF-A0AAV9YYU6-F1
#
_cell.length_a   1.000
_cell.length_b   1.000
_cell.length_c   1.000
_cell.angle_alpha   90.00
_cell.angle_beta   90.00
_cell.angle_gamma   90.00
#
_symmetry.space_group_name_H-M   'P 1'
#
loop_
_entity.id
_entity.type
_entity.pdbx_description
1 polymer ?
#
loop_
_entity_poly.entity_id
_entity_poly.type
_entity_poly.pdbx_seq_one_letter_code
_entity_poly.pdbx_strand_id
1 'polypeptide(L)'
;MASRYNVWRFGLLIRFATEKYEVFNGVFRLNSIHSNRLAPSRDIATRFATMDRVKHLLSGGYWWDSSRSCWIQAGAAVQKILLDDPVFQRHLGWVSPKKIVPGAVKLFPAAKSPPLAWNDTTASKHWLTENPPNPESAWRRGQSLTAQSGDKVAVGSWVWGLNAEGRSVIGRITEILSGARTLVTIEQFICGERPHPEFEWPVLRRPNGAEITQGLGNSFIVLSAGSIQFVCSVQHDCRLGKCRPDLSRKEMQEREETSRIVSLIKHADGDHFILNTIALHNFVRLSRVLPRPLIELKPLNENHVAFHKEMAAQARVN
;
A
#
# COMPACT_ATOMS: atom_id res chain seq x y z
N MET A 1 -12.06 4.84 -11.44
CA MET A 1 -11.85 3.64 -10.62
C MET A 1 -11.90 2.42 -11.53
N ALA A 2 -10.98 1.47 -11.40
CA ALA A 2 -11.17 0.16 -12.01
C ALA A 2 -12.08 -0.69 -11.12
N SER A 3 -13.09 -1.32 -11.70
CA SER A 3 -13.84 -2.37 -11.03
C SER A 3 -13.01 -3.63 -10.88
N ARG A 4 -13.47 -4.53 -10.01
CA ARG A 4 -12.90 -5.88 -9.93
C ARG A 4 -12.86 -6.54 -11.30
N TYR A 5 -13.94 -6.44 -12.07
CA TYR A 5 -14.02 -6.92 -13.46
C TYR A 5 -12.88 -6.41 -14.34
N ASN A 6 -12.57 -5.10 -14.27
CA ASN A 6 -11.48 -4.52 -15.06
C ASN A 6 -10.13 -5.12 -14.66
N VAL A 7 -9.91 -5.38 -13.38
CA VAL A 7 -8.66 -6.01 -12.93
C VAL A 7 -8.58 -7.48 -13.32
N TRP A 8 -9.70 -8.20 -13.31
CA TRP A 8 -9.75 -9.57 -13.83
C TRP A 8 -9.42 -9.64 -15.32
N ARG A 9 -9.94 -8.70 -16.11
CA ARG A 9 -9.78 -8.70 -17.57
C ARG A 9 -8.45 -8.14 -18.04
N PHE A 10 -7.95 -7.09 -17.39
CA PHE A 10 -6.78 -6.33 -17.86
C PHE A 10 -5.58 -6.39 -16.90
N GLY A 11 -5.70 -7.12 -15.79
CA GLY A 11 -4.71 -7.14 -14.72
C GLY A 11 -4.81 -5.92 -13.80
N LEU A 12 -4.00 -5.91 -12.74
CA LEU A 12 -3.92 -4.76 -11.82
C LEU A 12 -3.63 -3.50 -12.62
N LEU A 13 -4.30 -2.40 -12.30
CA LEU A 13 -4.03 -1.11 -12.95
C LEU A 13 -2.55 -0.79 -12.79
N ILE A 14 -1.80 -0.99 -13.88
CA ILE A 14 -0.35 -0.98 -13.94
C ILE A 14 0.17 0.30 -13.27
N ARG A 15 -0.37 1.47 -13.64
CA ARG A 15 0.04 2.77 -13.08
C ARG A 15 -0.08 2.93 -11.56
N PHE A 16 -0.94 2.18 -10.87
CA PHE A 16 -1.05 2.25 -9.40
C PHE A 16 -0.11 1.27 -8.69
N ALA A 17 0.35 0.23 -9.38
CA ALA A 17 1.30 -0.76 -8.86
C ALA A 17 2.76 -0.49 -9.32
N THR A 18 2.96 0.25 -10.41
CA THR A 18 4.26 0.35 -11.11
C THR A 18 5.14 1.52 -10.75
N GLU A 19 4.79 2.44 -9.87
CA GLU A 19 5.75 3.51 -9.50
C GLU A 19 7.08 2.91 -8.99
N LYS A 20 7.02 1.73 -8.32
CA LYS A 20 8.21 0.96 -7.93
C LYS A 20 8.87 0.17 -9.08
N TYR A 21 8.11 -0.21 -10.11
CA TYR A 21 8.60 -0.98 -11.26
C TYR A 21 9.07 -0.10 -12.43
N GLU A 22 8.75 1.20 -12.45
CA GLU A 22 9.23 2.14 -13.47
C GLU A 22 10.76 2.25 -13.47
N VAL A 23 11.40 2.08 -12.31
CA VAL A 23 12.86 1.98 -12.18
C VAL A 23 13.41 0.80 -12.99
N PHE A 24 12.63 -0.27 -13.14
CA PHE A 24 13.01 -1.48 -13.89
C PHE A 24 12.90 -1.32 -15.41
N ASN A 25 12.17 -0.31 -15.90
CA ASN A 25 12.10 0.01 -17.33
C ASN A 25 13.48 0.39 -17.89
N GLY A 26 14.37 0.96 -17.06
CA GLY A 26 15.77 1.20 -17.44
C GLY A 26 16.52 -0.10 -17.73
N VAL A 27 16.39 -1.10 -16.86
CA VAL A 27 17.04 -2.42 -17.01
C VAL A 27 16.51 -3.17 -18.24
N PHE A 28 15.19 -3.10 -18.48
CA PHE A 28 14.58 -3.68 -19.68
C PHE A 28 15.14 -3.06 -20.97
N ARG A 29 15.22 -1.72 -21.01
CA ARG A 29 15.81 -0.98 -22.15
C ARG A 29 17.27 -1.34 -22.39
N LEU A 30 18.09 -1.41 -21.33
CA LEU A 30 19.50 -1.79 -21.45
C LEU A 30 19.67 -3.22 -22.01
N ASN A 31 18.91 -4.18 -21.49
CA ASN A 31 18.95 -5.56 -22.02
C ASN A 31 18.49 -5.63 -23.48
N SER A 32 17.55 -4.77 -23.90
CA SER A 32 17.14 -4.67 -25.30
C SER A 32 18.24 -4.08 -26.19
N ILE A 33 18.87 -2.98 -25.78
CA ILE A 33 19.95 -2.30 -26.53
C ILE A 33 21.15 -3.24 -26.75
N HIS A 34 21.49 -4.02 -25.72
CA HIS A 34 22.63 -4.95 -25.71
C HIS A 34 22.27 -6.37 -26.17
N SER A 35 21.05 -6.61 -26.66
CA SER A 35 20.70 -7.88 -27.29
C SER A 35 21.30 -7.97 -28.70
N ASN A 36 21.36 -9.18 -29.26
CA ASN A 36 21.73 -9.35 -30.68
C ASN A 36 20.62 -8.86 -31.64
N ARG A 37 19.50 -8.38 -31.09
CA ARG A 37 18.31 -7.85 -31.77
C ARG A 37 17.57 -8.83 -32.68
N LEU A 38 17.96 -10.11 -32.70
CA LEU A 38 17.27 -11.16 -33.44
C LEU A 38 16.03 -11.66 -32.70
N ALA A 39 16.13 -11.79 -31.38
CA ALA A 39 15.00 -12.14 -30.51
C ALA A 39 15.09 -11.40 -29.16
N PRO A 40 14.84 -10.07 -29.14
CA PRO A 40 15.02 -9.26 -27.94
C PRO A 40 14.25 -9.79 -26.73
N SER A 41 13.04 -10.31 -26.91
CA SER A 41 12.23 -10.89 -25.83
C SER A 41 12.92 -12.09 -25.17
N ARG A 42 13.46 -13.03 -25.97
CA ARG A 42 14.18 -14.21 -25.49
C ARG A 42 15.46 -13.82 -24.77
N ASP A 43 16.21 -12.89 -25.34
CA ASP A 43 17.48 -12.44 -24.79
C ASP A 43 17.28 -11.73 -23.45
N ILE A 44 16.28 -10.84 -23.38
CA ILE A 44 15.86 -10.17 -22.15
C ILE A 44 15.45 -11.23 -21.11
N ALA A 45 14.54 -12.15 -21.44
CA ALA A 45 14.09 -13.18 -20.51
C ALA A 45 15.26 -14.02 -19.97
N THR A 46 16.21 -14.40 -20.83
CA THR A 46 17.41 -15.15 -20.44
C THR A 46 18.30 -14.34 -19.50
N ARG A 47 18.46 -13.02 -19.74
CA ARG A 47 19.20 -12.13 -18.84
C ARG A 47 18.53 -11.98 -17.48
N PHE A 48 17.22 -11.82 -17.45
CA PHE A 48 16.46 -11.79 -16.20
C PHE A 48 16.59 -13.09 -15.41
N ALA A 49 16.44 -14.24 -16.07
CA ALA A 49 16.65 -15.55 -15.42
C ALA A 49 18.07 -15.69 -14.85
N THR A 50 19.08 -15.15 -15.54
CA THR A 50 20.47 -15.16 -15.05
C THR A 50 20.65 -14.25 -13.84
N MET A 51 20.10 -13.03 -13.87
CA MET A 51 20.15 -12.10 -12.73
C MET A 51 19.43 -12.70 -11.50
N ASP A 52 18.26 -13.30 -11.69
CA ASP A 52 17.49 -13.89 -10.61
C ASP A 52 18.13 -15.17 -10.07
N ARG A 53 18.82 -15.96 -10.91
CA ARG A 53 19.68 -17.05 -10.44
C ARG A 53 20.78 -16.55 -9.50
N VAL A 54 21.46 -15.46 -9.85
CA VAL A 54 22.51 -14.88 -9.00
C VAL A 54 21.91 -14.43 -7.67
N LYS A 55 20.76 -13.74 -7.68
CA LYS A 55 20.05 -13.36 -6.45
C LYS A 55 19.71 -14.58 -5.59
N HIS A 56 19.12 -15.62 -6.20
CA HIS A 56 18.74 -16.86 -5.51
C HIS A 56 19.94 -17.53 -4.83
N LEU A 57 21.07 -17.67 -5.52
CA LEU A 57 22.29 -18.25 -4.95
C LEU A 57 22.81 -17.42 -3.77
N LEU A 58 22.91 -16.12 -3.96
CA LEU A 58 23.47 -15.19 -2.97
C LEU A 58 22.55 -15.02 -1.75
N SER A 59 21.23 -15.16 -1.90
CA SER A 59 20.27 -15.08 -0.80
C SER A 59 20.10 -16.38 -0.02
N GLY A 60 20.87 -17.43 -0.33
CA GLY A 60 20.76 -18.74 0.33
C GLY A 60 19.61 -19.60 -0.17
N GLY A 61 19.19 -19.39 -1.42
CA GLY A 61 18.19 -20.20 -2.09
C GLY A 61 18.69 -21.61 -2.38
N TYR A 62 17.79 -22.59 -2.27
CA TYR A 62 18.09 -24.00 -2.49
C TYR A 62 17.85 -24.41 -3.95
N TRP A 63 18.63 -25.36 -4.46
CA TRP A 63 18.37 -26.05 -5.72
C TRP A 63 18.67 -27.54 -5.59
N TRP A 64 17.99 -28.35 -6.41
CA TRP A 64 18.19 -29.78 -6.43
C TRP A 64 19.49 -30.14 -7.16
N ASP A 65 20.37 -30.90 -6.50
CA ASP A 65 21.54 -31.50 -7.11
C ASP A 65 21.24 -32.96 -7.45
N SER A 66 21.04 -33.25 -8.73
CA SER A 66 20.76 -34.61 -9.22
C SER A 66 21.89 -35.59 -8.94
N SER A 67 23.14 -35.12 -8.84
CA SER A 67 24.30 -36.01 -8.58
C SER A 67 24.31 -36.48 -7.13
N ARG A 68 23.88 -35.63 -6.20
CA ARG A 68 23.81 -35.93 -4.76
C ARG A 68 22.41 -36.36 -4.32
N SER A 69 21.42 -36.25 -5.21
CA SER A 69 20.00 -36.49 -4.94
C SER A 69 19.52 -35.76 -3.68
N CYS A 70 19.92 -34.49 -3.52
CA CYS A 70 19.55 -33.67 -2.37
C CYS A 70 19.42 -32.18 -2.73
N TRP A 71 18.72 -31.42 -1.90
CA TRP A 71 18.67 -29.96 -2.01
C TRP A 71 19.94 -29.36 -1.41
N ILE A 72 20.65 -28.58 -2.21
CA ILE A 72 21.87 -27.87 -1.78
C ILE A 72 21.67 -26.36 -1.89
N GLN A 73 22.55 -25.62 -1.22
CA GLN A 73 22.60 -24.16 -1.25
C GLN A 73 24.04 -23.69 -1.47
N ALA A 74 24.22 -22.43 -1.82
CA ALA A 74 25.55 -21.84 -1.96
C ALA A 74 26.27 -21.85 -0.60
N GLY A 75 27.60 -22.01 -0.60
CA GLY A 75 28.38 -21.98 0.64
C GLY A 75 28.32 -20.60 1.33
N ALA A 76 28.55 -20.58 2.65
CA ALA A 76 28.44 -19.35 3.46
C ALA A 76 29.30 -18.20 2.91
N ALA A 77 30.50 -18.48 2.39
CA ALA A 77 31.37 -17.46 1.80
C ALA A 77 30.74 -16.76 0.57
N VAL A 78 30.01 -17.51 -0.27
CA VAL A 78 29.30 -16.96 -1.44
C VAL A 78 28.11 -16.12 -0.99
N GLN A 79 27.32 -16.61 -0.03
CA GLN A 79 26.19 -15.86 0.52
C GLN A 79 26.64 -14.55 1.19
N LYS A 80 27.82 -14.56 1.82
CA LYS A 80 28.40 -13.39 2.49
C LYS A 80 28.67 -12.22 1.54
N ILE A 81 28.91 -12.48 0.25
CA ILE A 81 29.11 -11.44 -0.77
C ILE A 81 27.91 -10.48 -0.81
N LEU A 82 26.68 -10.99 -0.68
CA LEU A 82 25.49 -10.14 -0.66
C LEU A 82 25.44 -9.23 0.56
N LEU A 83 25.93 -9.68 1.70
CA LEU A 83 25.85 -8.96 2.97
C LEU A 83 27.02 -7.98 3.16
N ASP A 84 28.20 -8.34 2.65
CA ASP A 84 29.45 -7.61 2.93
C ASP A 84 29.86 -6.67 1.79
N ASP A 85 29.46 -6.92 0.54
CA ASP A 85 29.93 -6.14 -0.62
C ASP A 85 28.87 -5.12 -1.11
N PRO A 86 29.09 -3.81 -0.88
CA PRO A 86 28.16 -2.76 -1.32
C PRO A 86 28.00 -2.66 -2.84
N VAL A 87 28.99 -3.10 -3.62
CA VAL A 87 28.94 -3.10 -5.08
C VAL A 87 27.93 -4.14 -5.56
N PHE A 88 27.97 -5.35 -5.02
CA PHE A 88 26.99 -6.39 -5.34
C PHE A 88 25.58 -6.00 -4.86
N GLN A 89 25.47 -5.43 -3.66
CA GLN A 89 24.19 -4.91 -3.16
C GLN A 89 23.57 -3.90 -4.13
N ARG A 90 24.37 -2.92 -4.59
CA ARG A 90 23.93 -1.91 -5.54
C ARG A 90 23.52 -2.52 -6.89
N HIS A 91 24.31 -3.45 -7.42
CA HIS A 91 24.01 -4.11 -8.71
C HIS A 91 22.75 -4.97 -8.66
N LEU A 92 22.48 -5.61 -7.51
CA LEU A 92 21.29 -6.44 -7.33
C LEU A 92 20.06 -5.63 -6.89
N GLY A 93 20.22 -4.33 -6.65
CA GLY A 93 19.18 -3.49 -6.04
C GLY A 93 18.81 -3.95 -4.63
N TRP A 94 19.70 -4.68 -3.95
CA TRP A 94 19.49 -5.17 -2.61
C TRP A 94 19.88 -4.10 -1.60
N VAL A 95 19.05 -3.91 -0.58
CA VAL A 95 19.30 -3.02 0.54
C VAL A 95 19.06 -3.83 1.80
N SER A 96 19.98 -3.72 2.75
CA SER A 96 19.83 -4.40 4.04
C SER A 96 18.47 -4.02 4.66
N PRO A 97 17.68 -5.01 5.13
CA PRO A 97 16.39 -4.75 5.75
C PRO A 97 16.58 -3.75 6.89
N LYS A 98 15.95 -2.59 6.78
CA LYS A 98 15.94 -1.63 7.90
C LYS A 98 15.20 -2.26 9.06
N LYS A 99 15.76 -2.17 10.27
CA LYS A 99 15.05 -2.53 11.49
C LYS A 99 13.77 -1.69 11.55
N ILE A 100 12.63 -2.36 11.44
CA ILE A 100 11.33 -1.71 11.57
C ILE A 100 11.17 -1.32 13.05
N VAL A 101 10.92 -0.04 13.30
CA VAL A 101 10.62 0.48 14.63
C VAL A 101 9.19 1.04 14.58
N PRO A 102 8.17 0.21 14.86
CA PRO A 102 6.78 0.64 14.83
C PRO A 102 6.53 1.80 15.80
N GLY A 103 5.73 2.77 15.37
CA GLY A 103 5.42 3.97 16.13
C GLY A 103 6.51 5.05 16.11
N ALA A 104 7.66 4.82 15.46
CA ALA A 104 8.67 5.85 15.28
C ALA A 104 8.11 7.01 14.44
N VAL A 105 8.26 8.25 14.90
CA VAL A 105 7.71 9.45 14.26
C VAL A 105 8.82 10.34 13.70
N LYS A 106 8.60 10.79 12.47
CA LYS A 106 9.34 11.90 11.87
C LYS A 106 8.57 13.19 12.13
N LEU A 107 9.18 14.13 12.85
CA LEU A 107 8.58 15.43 13.18
C LEU A 107 8.79 16.46 12.06
N PHE A 108 7.94 17.48 12.04
CA PHE A 108 8.23 18.69 11.27
C PHE A 108 9.44 19.44 11.88
N PRO A 109 10.21 20.19 11.05
CA PRO A 109 11.26 21.07 11.56
C PRO A 109 10.70 22.04 12.61
N ALA A 110 11.41 22.23 13.73
CA ALA A 110 10.91 23.02 14.86
C ALA A 110 10.53 24.46 14.46
N ALA A 111 11.31 25.09 13.57
CA ALA A 111 11.03 26.42 13.06
C ALA A 111 9.71 26.53 12.27
N LYS A 112 9.22 25.44 11.69
CA LYS A 112 7.99 25.40 10.88
C LYS A 112 6.76 24.91 11.65
N SER A 113 6.97 24.31 12.82
CA SER A 113 5.89 23.75 13.64
C SER A 113 6.24 23.92 15.12
N PRO A 114 5.83 25.05 15.73
CA PRO A 114 5.99 25.22 17.16
C PRO A 114 5.20 24.15 17.93
N PRO A 115 5.57 23.88 19.20
CA PRO A 115 4.79 23.03 20.06
C PRO A 115 3.35 23.55 20.25
N LEU A 116 2.42 22.63 20.45
CA LEU A 116 1.00 22.90 20.70
C LEU A 116 0.64 22.44 22.10
N ALA A 117 -0.28 23.15 22.77
CA ALA A 117 -0.87 22.67 24.00
C ALA A 117 -1.82 21.49 23.71
N TRP A 118 -2.02 20.60 24.68
CA TRP A 118 -2.90 19.44 24.50
C TRP A 118 -4.33 19.86 24.11
N ASN A 119 -4.89 20.90 24.74
CA ASN A 119 -6.24 21.38 24.48
C ASN A 119 -6.46 21.84 23.03
N ASP A 120 -5.41 22.26 22.33
CA ASP A 120 -5.49 22.73 20.94
C ASP A 120 -5.42 21.59 19.92
N THR A 121 -5.18 20.35 20.37
CA THR A 121 -5.07 19.18 19.50
C THR A 121 -6.43 18.64 19.09
N THR A 122 -6.48 17.88 18.00
CA THR A 122 -7.70 17.12 17.66
C THR A 122 -7.85 15.90 18.57
N ALA A 123 -6.73 15.32 19.01
CA ALA A 123 -6.69 14.21 19.94
C ALA A 123 -7.41 14.52 21.26
N SER A 124 -7.29 15.73 21.82
CA SER A 124 -7.94 16.12 23.07
C SER A 124 -9.46 16.11 22.99
N LYS A 125 -10.03 16.55 21.85
CA LYS A 125 -11.47 16.59 21.60
C LYS A 125 -12.11 15.20 21.52
N HIS A 126 -11.31 14.18 21.22
CA HIS A 126 -11.74 12.80 21.01
C HIS A 126 -11.08 11.83 21.99
N TRP A 127 -10.59 12.34 23.12
CA TRP A 127 -9.98 11.52 24.16
C TRP A 127 -11.05 10.85 25.00
N LEU A 128 -11.10 9.52 24.97
CA LEU A 128 -12.12 8.72 25.66
C LEU A 128 -11.59 7.97 26.89
N THR A 129 -10.27 8.00 27.14
CA THR A 129 -9.65 7.22 28.22
C THR A 129 -9.61 7.99 29.54
N GLU A 130 -9.83 7.29 30.66
CA GLU A 130 -9.57 7.82 32.00
C GLU A 130 -8.09 8.21 32.10
N ASN A 131 -7.80 9.46 32.46
CA ASN A 131 -6.47 10.12 32.46
C ASN A 131 -6.03 10.73 31.11
N PRO A 132 -6.63 11.87 30.71
CA PRO A 132 -6.10 12.69 29.63
C PRO A 132 -4.70 13.20 29.97
N PRO A 133 -3.86 13.46 28.95
CA PRO A 133 -2.65 14.25 29.12
C PRO A 133 -2.92 15.60 29.82
N ASN A 134 -1.89 16.13 30.51
CA ASN A 134 -1.96 17.46 31.11
C ASN A 134 -2.33 18.51 30.02
N PRO A 135 -3.35 19.36 30.24
CA PRO A 135 -3.75 20.42 29.31
C PRO A 135 -2.61 21.30 28.77
N GLU A 136 -1.62 21.59 29.60
CA GLU A 136 -0.47 22.46 29.26
C GLU A 136 0.73 21.68 28.72
N SER A 137 0.63 20.35 28.62
CA SER A 137 1.73 19.55 28.06
C SER A 137 2.01 19.97 26.61
N ALA A 138 3.30 20.08 26.28
CA ALA A 138 3.75 20.50 24.96
C ALA A 138 3.83 19.31 23.99
N TRP A 139 3.14 19.42 22.86
CA TRP A 139 3.07 18.39 21.82
C TRP A 139 3.63 18.92 20.49
N ARG A 140 4.27 18.03 19.72
CA ARG A 140 4.78 18.36 18.38
C ARG A 140 4.07 17.55 17.30
N ARG A 141 3.77 18.20 16.18
CA ARG A 141 3.17 17.53 15.01
C ARG A 141 4.17 16.61 14.32
N GLY A 142 3.74 15.38 14.10
CA GLY A 142 4.40 14.40 13.26
C GLY A 142 4.08 14.63 11.78
N GLN A 143 5.12 14.59 10.94
CA GLN A 143 4.97 14.52 9.49
C GLN A 143 4.52 13.12 9.06
N SER A 144 5.12 12.09 9.67
CA SER A 144 4.81 10.69 9.38
C SER A 144 5.25 9.77 10.51
N LEU A 145 4.68 8.57 10.59
CA LEU A 145 5.08 7.49 11.49
C LEU A 145 5.43 6.21 10.73
N THR A 146 6.07 5.25 11.39
CA THR A 146 6.30 3.90 10.87
C THR A 146 5.27 2.92 11.42
N ALA A 147 4.49 2.27 10.56
CA ALA A 147 3.51 1.25 10.95
C ALA A 147 4.19 -0.10 11.27
N GLN A 148 3.43 -1.05 11.84
CA GLN A 148 3.89 -2.42 12.08
C GLN A 148 4.30 -3.17 10.80
N SER A 149 3.75 -2.79 9.64
CA SER A 149 4.19 -3.29 8.33
C SER A 149 5.58 -2.77 7.91
N GLY A 150 6.11 -1.74 8.58
CA GLY A 150 7.29 -0.99 8.15
C GLY A 150 6.97 0.18 7.22
N ASP A 151 5.70 0.37 6.86
CA ASP A 151 5.29 1.47 5.99
C ASP A 151 5.46 2.82 6.67
N LYS A 152 5.88 3.80 5.88
CA LYS A 152 5.80 5.20 6.26
C LYS A 152 4.37 5.70 6.06
N VAL A 153 3.76 6.19 7.13
CA VAL A 153 2.37 6.65 7.15
C VAL A 153 2.32 8.14 7.46
N ALA A 154 1.74 8.94 6.57
CA ALA A 154 1.58 10.37 6.78
C ALA A 154 0.12 10.73 7.16
N VAL A 155 -0.09 11.95 7.63
CA VAL A 155 -1.45 12.51 7.77
C VAL A 155 -2.18 12.42 6.42
N GLY A 156 -3.46 12.04 6.46
CA GLY A 156 -4.30 11.76 5.29
C GLY A 156 -4.21 10.33 4.77
N SER A 157 -3.27 9.50 5.26
CA SER A 157 -3.18 8.09 4.84
C SER A 157 -4.30 7.25 5.46
N TRP A 158 -4.79 6.29 4.68
CA TRP A 158 -5.73 5.26 5.15
C TRP A 158 -4.98 4.11 5.80
N VAL A 159 -5.42 3.72 7.00
CA VAL A 159 -4.75 2.71 7.80
C VAL A 159 -5.72 1.77 8.49
N TRP A 160 -5.20 0.60 8.81
CA TRP A 160 -5.75 -0.26 9.85
C TRP A 160 -4.92 -0.09 11.13
N GLY A 161 -5.61 0.07 12.26
CA GLY A 161 -5.04 0.11 13.60
C GLY A 161 -5.69 -0.93 14.50
N LEU A 162 -5.07 -1.18 15.66
CA LEU A 162 -5.70 -1.94 16.75
C LEU A 162 -6.13 -0.97 17.85
N ASN A 163 -7.38 -1.07 18.29
CA ASN A 163 -7.86 -0.31 19.45
C ASN A 163 -7.41 -0.96 20.77
N ALA A 164 -7.81 -0.37 21.90
CA ALA A 164 -7.44 -0.85 23.23
C ALA A 164 -7.96 -2.28 23.52
N GLU A 165 -9.10 -2.67 22.95
CA GLU A 165 -9.65 -4.03 23.05
C GLU A 165 -9.04 -5.03 22.04
N GLY A 166 -8.04 -4.63 21.26
CA GLY A 166 -7.40 -5.47 20.25
C GLY A 166 -8.24 -5.68 18.99
N ARG A 167 -9.33 -4.92 18.78
CA ARG A 167 -10.14 -4.95 17.56
C ARG A 167 -9.51 -4.10 16.47
N SER A 168 -9.61 -4.59 15.23
CA SER A 168 -9.13 -3.87 14.07
C SER A 168 -10.07 -2.72 13.71
N VAL A 169 -9.52 -1.52 13.60
CA VAL A 169 -10.24 -0.31 13.19
C VAL A 169 -9.64 0.23 11.90
N ILE A 170 -10.49 0.64 10.97
CA ILE A 170 -10.07 1.31 9.73
C ILE A 170 -10.38 2.79 9.81
N GLY A 171 -9.49 3.60 9.25
CA GLY A 171 -9.79 5.01 9.09
C GLY A 171 -8.65 5.78 8.44
N ARG A 172 -8.80 7.10 8.45
CA ARG A 172 -7.86 8.04 7.86
C ARG A 172 -7.16 8.82 8.97
N ILE A 173 -5.83 8.87 8.94
CA ILE A 173 -5.07 9.65 9.92
C ILE A 173 -5.36 11.13 9.73
N THR A 174 -5.78 11.82 10.78
CA THR A 174 -5.99 13.27 10.80
C THR A 174 -4.92 14.01 11.57
N GLU A 175 -4.31 13.37 12.56
CA GLU A 175 -3.29 13.99 13.39
C GLU A 175 -2.27 12.95 13.87
N ILE A 176 -0.98 13.35 13.90
CA ILE A 176 0.10 12.59 14.52
C ILE A 176 0.79 13.52 15.51
N LEU A 177 0.89 13.11 16.77
CA LEU A 177 1.45 13.92 17.84
C LEU A 177 2.56 13.17 18.57
N SER A 178 3.59 13.90 18.95
CA SER A 178 4.70 13.40 19.76
C SER A 178 4.94 14.32 20.95
N GLY A 179 4.90 13.73 22.15
CA GLY A 179 5.21 14.35 23.44
C GLY A 179 5.82 13.29 24.37
N ALA A 180 5.35 13.21 25.61
CA ALA A 180 5.73 12.11 26.52
C ALA A 180 5.36 10.71 25.98
N ARG A 181 4.32 10.66 25.13
CA ARG A 181 3.93 9.50 24.35
C ARG A 181 3.63 9.95 22.91
N THR A 182 3.50 8.99 22.01
CA THR A 182 3.14 9.26 20.62
C THR A 182 1.71 8.84 20.37
N LEU A 183 0.88 9.79 19.94
CA LEU A 183 -0.54 9.60 19.70
C LEU A 183 -0.87 9.82 18.22
N VAL A 184 -1.86 9.08 17.73
CA VAL A 184 -2.37 9.16 16.37
C VAL A 184 -3.88 9.27 16.44
N THR A 185 -4.42 10.34 15.88
CA THR A 185 -5.87 10.51 15.75
C THR A 185 -6.29 10.01 14.38
N ILE A 186 -7.26 9.11 14.38
CA ILE A 186 -7.83 8.50 13.19
C ILE A 186 -9.29 8.90 13.11
N GLU A 187 -9.70 9.47 11.99
CA GLU A 187 -11.10 9.56 11.58
C GLU A 187 -11.56 8.14 11.20
N GLN A 188 -12.42 7.56 12.02
CA GLN A 188 -12.78 6.15 11.93
C GLN A 188 -13.94 5.93 10.96
N PHE A 189 -13.83 4.86 10.18
CA PHE A 189 -14.84 4.42 9.22
C PHE A 189 -15.26 2.98 9.54
N ILE A 190 -16.47 2.63 9.12
CA ILE A 190 -17.01 1.27 9.19
C ILE A 190 -16.89 0.64 7.81
N CYS A 191 -16.33 -0.57 7.77
CA CYS A 191 -16.36 -1.42 6.59
C CYS A 191 -17.72 -2.12 6.51
N GLY A 192 -18.47 -1.88 5.43
CA GLY A 192 -19.75 -2.53 5.19
C GLY A 192 -19.61 -4.02 4.96
N GLU A 193 -20.64 -4.78 5.33
CA GLU A 193 -20.69 -6.24 5.18
C GLU A 193 -20.89 -6.70 3.74
N ARG A 194 -21.52 -5.84 2.92
CA ARG A 194 -21.79 -6.12 1.51
C ARG A 194 -20.81 -5.35 0.63
N PRO A 195 -20.30 -5.99 -0.44
CA PRO A 195 -19.47 -5.30 -1.40
C PRO A 195 -20.32 -4.30 -2.20
N HIS A 196 -19.64 -3.31 -2.78
CA HIS A 196 -20.25 -2.34 -3.68
C HIS A 196 -20.88 -3.07 -4.88
N PRO A 197 -22.12 -2.73 -5.30
CA PRO A 197 -22.85 -3.45 -6.34
C PRO A 197 -22.14 -3.51 -7.70
N GLU A 198 -21.50 -2.41 -8.11
CA GLU A 198 -20.74 -2.37 -9.38
C GLU A 198 -19.28 -2.82 -9.26
N PHE A 199 -18.55 -2.33 -8.26
CA PHE A 199 -17.11 -2.59 -8.13
C PHE A 199 -16.79 -3.90 -7.44
N GLU A 200 -17.75 -4.53 -6.75
CA GLU A 200 -17.60 -5.74 -5.94
C GLU A 200 -16.49 -5.66 -4.87
N TRP A 201 -16.23 -4.46 -4.37
CA TRP A 201 -15.22 -4.18 -3.34
C TRP A 201 -15.87 -3.68 -2.04
N PRO A 202 -15.23 -3.84 -0.88
CA PRO A 202 -15.80 -3.37 0.38
C PRO A 202 -16.00 -1.85 0.38
N VAL A 203 -17.16 -1.44 0.86
CA VAL A 203 -17.51 -0.02 1.01
C VAL A 203 -17.13 0.44 2.40
N LEU A 204 -16.51 1.61 2.51
CA LEU A 204 -16.24 2.28 3.77
C LEU A 204 -17.17 3.48 3.88
N ARG A 205 -17.79 3.64 5.06
CA ARG A 205 -18.68 4.74 5.37
C ARG A 205 -18.40 5.27 6.77
N ARG A 206 -18.84 6.49 7.05
CA ARG A 206 -18.83 7.01 8.41
C ARG A 206 -19.83 6.24 9.29
N PRO A 207 -19.54 6.09 10.59
CA PRO A 207 -20.53 5.62 11.55
C PRO A 207 -21.64 6.68 11.70
N ASN A 208 -22.88 6.22 11.84
CA ASN A 208 -24.01 7.11 12.12
C ASN A 208 -24.16 7.37 13.64
N GLY A 209 -25.02 8.33 14.02
CA GLY A 209 -25.19 8.72 15.42
C GLY A 209 -25.67 7.60 16.35
N ALA A 210 -26.52 6.69 15.84
CA ALA A 210 -27.00 5.56 16.62
C ALA A 210 -25.88 4.54 16.89
N GLU A 211 -25.06 4.23 15.88
CA GLU A 211 -23.89 3.35 16.00
C GLU A 211 -22.85 3.91 16.97
N ILE A 212 -22.65 5.22 16.97
CA ILE A 212 -21.77 5.91 17.93
C ILE A 212 -22.31 5.79 19.34
N THR A 213 -23.61 6.06 19.54
CA THR A 213 -24.24 6.01 20.87
C THR A 213 -24.24 4.59 21.44
N GLN A 214 -24.31 3.57 20.59
CA GLN A 214 -24.24 2.16 20.97
C GLN A 214 -22.81 1.61 21.11
N GLY A 215 -21.78 2.43 20.89
CA GLY A 215 -20.38 2.01 20.99
C GLY A 215 -19.92 1.05 19.88
N LEU A 216 -20.64 0.99 18.75
CA LEU A 216 -20.32 0.15 17.60
C LEU A 216 -19.25 0.78 16.69
N GLY A 217 -18.98 2.09 16.84
CA GLY A 217 -17.88 2.79 16.19
C GLY A 217 -17.84 4.26 16.60
N ASN A 218 -16.66 4.88 16.59
CA ASN A 218 -16.51 6.31 16.91
C ASN A 218 -16.32 7.13 15.64
N SER A 219 -16.66 8.43 15.65
CA SER A 219 -16.26 9.31 14.53
C SER A 219 -14.74 9.48 14.45
N PHE A 220 -14.10 9.51 15.62
CA PHE A 220 -12.65 9.60 15.75
C PHE A 220 -12.18 8.68 16.88
N ILE A 221 -10.97 8.15 16.73
CA ILE A 221 -10.30 7.35 17.74
C ILE A 221 -8.85 7.80 17.87
N VAL A 222 -8.37 7.92 19.11
CA VAL A 222 -6.98 8.22 19.42
C VAL A 222 -6.27 6.92 19.79
N LEU A 223 -5.23 6.56 19.04
CA LEU A 223 -4.43 5.36 19.24
C LEU A 223 -2.98 5.71 19.59
N SER A 224 -2.28 4.77 20.22
CA SER A 224 -0.82 4.81 20.27
C SER A 224 -0.25 4.60 18.87
N ALA A 225 0.84 5.29 18.52
CA ALA A 225 1.47 5.14 17.22
C ALA A 225 1.96 3.71 16.94
N GLY A 226 2.31 2.95 17.98
CA GLY A 226 2.68 1.54 17.86
C GLY A 226 1.52 0.62 17.46
N SER A 227 0.27 1.05 17.64
CA SER A 227 -0.92 0.26 17.33
C SER A 227 -1.32 0.31 15.85
N ILE A 228 -0.70 1.20 15.05
CA ILE A 228 -0.95 1.32 13.61
C ILE A 228 -0.35 0.11 12.89
N GLN A 229 -1.21 -0.69 12.28
CA GLN A 229 -0.82 -1.98 11.71
C GLN A 229 -0.22 -1.83 10.31
N PHE A 230 -0.97 -1.25 9.38
CA PHE A 230 -0.55 -1.14 7.99
C PHE A 230 -1.38 -0.11 7.21
N VAL A 231 -0.81 0.38 6.10
CA VAL A 231 -1.51 1.27 5.15
C VAL A 231 -2.36 0.44 4.20
N CYS A 232 -3.56 0.93 3.90
CA CYS A 232 -4.44 0.34 2.89
C CYS A 232 -4.76 1.34 1.78
N SER A 233 -5.14 0.81 0.62
CA SER A 233 -5.52 1.60 -0.55
C SER A 233 -7.03 1.82 -0.54
N VAL A 234 -7.46 3.05 -0.38
CA VAL A 234 -8.87 3.45 -0.38
C VAL A 234 -9.06 4.53 -1.44
N GLN A 235 -10.15 4.47 -2.19
CA GLN A 235 -10.52 5.48 -3.17
C GLN A 235 -11.95 5.97 -2.92
N HIS A 236 -12.22 7.22 -3.23
CA HIS A 236 -13.57 7.79 -3.14
C HIS A 236 -14.50 7.12 -4.16
N ASP A 237 -15.71 6.78 -3.74
CA ASP A 237 -16.76 6.28 -4.62
C ASP A 237 -17.34 7.41 -5.48
N CYS A 238 -16.62 7.78 -6.54
CA CYS A 238 -17.06 8.83 -7.43
C CYS A 238 -18.34 8.50 -8.19
N ARG A 239 -18.72 7.21 -8.29
CA ARG A 239 -19.91 6.79 -9.00
C ARG A 239 -21.14 7.14 -8.17
N LEU A 240 -21.16 6.72 -6.90
CA LEU A 240 -22.22 7.06 -5.96
C LEU A 240 -22.25 8.57 -5.69
N GLY A 241 -21.07 9.16 -5.45
CA GLY A 241 -20.93 10.61 -5.19
C GLY A 241 -21.10 11.50 -6.42
N LYS A 242 -21.40 10.94 -7.61
CA LYS A 242 -21.61 11.67 -8.88
C LYS A 242 -20.60 12.80 -9.11
N CYS A 243 -19.33 12.52 -8.79
CA CYS A 243 -18.27 13.54 -8.74
C CYS A 243 -17.97 14.07 -10.14
N ARG A 244 -17.66 15.36 -10.23
CA ARG A 244 -17.51 16.07 -11.50
C ARG A 244 -16.07 16.48 -11.79
N PRO A 245 -15.66 16.52 -13.06
CA PRO A 245 -14.34 16.96 -13.51
C PRO A 245 -14.18 18.49 -13.44
N ASP A 246 -14.42 19.09 -12.26
CA ASP A 246 -14.50 20.55 -12.06
C ASP A 246 -13.16 21.19 -11.65
N LEU A 247 -12.12 20.38 -11.45
CA LEU A 247 -10.77 20.86 -11.18
C LEU A 247 -9.92 20.74 -12.43
N SER A 248 -8.94 21.61 -12.59
CA SER A 248 -7.96 21.51 -13.67
C SER A 248 -6.56 21.75 -13.12
N ARG A 249 -5.57 21.07 -13.69
CA ARG A 249 -4.16 21.37 -13.47
C ARG A 249 -3.39 21.25 -14.77
N LYS A 250 -2.28 21.95 -14.88
CA LYS A 250 -1.33 21.69 -15.95
C LYS A 250 -0.72 20.31 -15.76
N GLU A 251 -0.58 19.57 -16.86
CA GLU A 251 0.05 18.26 -16.87
C GLU A 251 1.53 18.44 -16.56
N MET A 252 2.04 17.70 -15.57
CA MET A 252 3.49 17.56 -15.40
C MET A 252 3.97 16.34 -16.16
N GLN A 253 4.93 16.53 -17.07
CA GLN A 253 5.64 15.46 -17.75
C GLN A 253 7.13 15.59 -17.43
N GLU A 254 7.77 14.49 -17.04
CA GLU A 254 9.20 14.46 -16.73
C GLU A 254 9.69 15.52 -15.72
N ARG A 255 8.79 15.95 -14.80
CA ARG A 255 8.98 17.02 -13.80
C ARG A 255 8.92 18.46 -14.34
N GLU A 256 8.54 18.64 -15.60
CA GLU A 256 8.28 19.95 -16.20
C GLU A 256 6.78 20.19 -16.36
N GLU A 257 6.34 21.41 -16.06
CA GLU A 257 4.95 21.82 -16.23
C GLU A 257 4.70 22.10 -17.71
N THR A 258 3.79 21.35 -18.33
CA THR A 258 3.46 21.51 -19.75
C THR A 258 2.32 22.52 -19.95
N SER A 259 2.11 22.95 -21.20
CA SER A 259 0.95 23.77 -21.58
C SER A 259 -0.37 22.99 -21.61
N ARG A 260 -0.33 21.66 -21.50
CA ARG A 260 -1.52 20.81 -21.53
C ARG A 260 -2.25 20.88 -20.19
N ILE A 261 -3.56 21.11 -20.23
CA ILE A 261 -4.41 21.12 -19.05
C ILE A 261 -5.11 19.77 -18.95
N VAL A 262 -5.01 19.13 -17.79
CA VAL A 262 -5.73 17.91 -17.47
C VAL A 262 -6.84 18.25 -16.50
N SER A 263 -8.05 17.76 -16.79
CA SER A 263 -9.16 17.86 -15.86
C SER A 263 -9.05 16.81 -14.75
N LEU A 264 -9.30 17.24 -13.52
CA LEU A 264 -9.28 16.44 -12.29
C LEU A 264 -10.70 16.35 -11.72
N ILE A 265 -11.01 15.18 -11.15
CA ILE A 265 -12.28 14.96 -10.48
C ILE A 265 -12.26 15.70 -9.13
N LYS A 266 -13.22 16.60 -8.93
CA LYS A 266 -13.56 17.16 -7.63
C LYS A 266 -14.54 16.22 -6.93
N HIS A 267 -14.14 15.68 -5.78
CA HIS A 267 -15.04 14.84 -4.99
C HIS A 267 -16.17 15.69 -4.41
N ALA A 268 -17.41 15.19 -4.53
CA ALA A 268 -18.60 15.88 -4.06
C ALA A 268 -18.75 15.81 -2.54
N ASP A 269 -18.24 14.73 -1.94
CA ASP A 269 -18.27 14.49 -0.50
C ASP A 269 -16.96 13.86 0.01
N GLY A 270 -16.94 13.59 1.31
CA GLY A 270 -15.84 12.90 2.00
C GLY A 270 -16.37 11.74 2.85
N ASP A 271 -17.42 11.08 2.37
CA ASP A 271 -18.23 10.12 3.13
C ASP A 271 -18.24 8.73 2.47
N HIS A 272 -18.16 8.68 1.14
CA HIS A 272 -18.26 7.45 0.37
C HIS A 272 -16.91 6.98 -0.15
N PHE A 273 -16.46 5.81 0.32
CA PHE A 273 -15.20 5.25 -0.11
C PHE A 273 -15.29 3.75 -0.39
N ILE A 274 -14.35 3.26 -1.18
CA ILE A 274 -14.21 1.85 -1.53
C ILE A 274 -12.78 1.43 -1.23
N LEU A 275 -12.66 0.28 -0.56
CA LEU A 275 -11.39 -0.34 -0.19
C LEU A 275 -10.89 -1.24 -1.31
N ASN A 276 -9.69 -0.97 -1.82
CA ASN A 276 -9.05 -1.82 -2.82
C ASN A 276 -8.47 -3.08 -2.18
N THR A 277 -9.14 -4.21 -2.40
CA THR A 277 -8.76 -5.52 -1.82
C THR A 277 -7.74 -6.30 -2.63
N ILE A 278 -7.40 -5.84 -3.82
CA ILE A 278 -6.48 -6.54 -4.74
C ILE A 278 -5.14 -5.83 -4.90
N ALA A 279 -4.92 -4.75 -4.14
CA ALA A 279 -3.61 -4.14 -4.03
C ALA A 279 -2.58 -5.16 -3.50
N LEU A 280 -1.45 -5.32 -4.21
CA LEU A 280 -0.37 -6.23 -3.81
C LEU A 280 0.24 -5.84 -2.46
N HIS A 281 0.30 -4.52 -2.20
CA HIS A 281 0.85 -3.98 -0.96
C HIS A 281 -0.06 -4.31 0.23
N ASN A 282 0.49 -4.94 1.27
CA ASN A 282 -0.22 -5.38 2.47
C ASN A 282 -1.40 -6.35 2.25
N PHE A 283 -1.54 -6.99 1.08
CA PHE A 283 -2.64 -7.91 0.78
C PHE A 283 -2.86 -8.97 1.88
N VAL A 284 -1.78 -9.62 2.33
CA VAL A 284 -1.85 -10.68 3.37
C VAL A 284 -2.35 -10.14 4.71
N ARG A 285 -2.03 -8.89 5.06
CA ARG A 285 -2.54 -8.26 6.29
C ARG A 285 -4.00 -7.88 6.13
N LEU A 286 -4.37 -7.34 4.97
CA LEU A 286 -5.74 -6.98 4.63
C LEU A 286 -6.68 -8.18 4.65
N SER A 287 -6.26 -9.32 4.07
CA SER A 287 -7.05 -10.54 4.01
C SER A 287 -7.27 -11.22 5.36
N ARG A 288 -6.45 -10.90 6.37
CA ARG A 288 -6.62 -11.37 7.76
C ARG A 288 -7.62 -10.54 8.55
N VAL A 289 -7.81 -9.28 8.16
CA VAL A 289 -8.68 -8.33 8.88
C VAL A 289 -10.09 -8.32 8.29
N LEU A 290 -10.23 -8.54 6.99
CA LEU A 290 -11.53 -8.58 6.33
C LEU A 290 -12.18 -9.97 6.39
N PRO A 291 -13.52 -10.05 6.52
CA PRO A 291 -14.25 -11.30 6.41
C PRO A 291 -14.12 -11.88 4.99
N ARG A 292 -14.15 -13.23 4.89
CA ARG A 292 -13.94 -13.95 3.61
C ARG A 292 -14.82 -13.48 2.45
N PRO A 293 -16.13 -13.22 2.61
CA PRO A 293 -16.99 -12.80 1.50
C PRO A 293 -16.53 -11.50 0.80
N LEU A 294 -15.77 -10.66 1.51
CA LEU A 294 -15.27 -9.37 1.00
C LEU A 294 -13.94 -9.47 0.25
N ILE A 295 -13.24 -10.60 0.38
CA ILE A 295 -11.92 -10.83 -0.24
C ILE A 295 -11.91 -12.01 -1.22
N GLU A 296 -12.96 -12.83 -1.22
CA GLU A 296 -13.05 -14.03 -2.04
C GLU A 296 -12.92 -13.71 -3.53
N LEU A 297 -11.83 -14.19 -4.13
CA LEU A 297 -11.51 -14.03 -5.53
C LEU A 297 -12.38 -14.97 -6.38
N LYS A 298 -13.43 -14.43 -7.00
CA LYS A 298 -14.28 -15.19 -7.93
C LYS A 298 -13.58 -15.33 -9.28
N PRO A 299 -13.32 -16.57 -9.76
CA PRO A 299 -12.71 -16.76 -11.07
C PRO A 299 -13.60 -16.17 -12.17
N LEU A 300 -13.00 -15.49 -13.15
CA LEU A 300 -13.72 -14.93 -14.30
C LEU A 300 -14.35 -16.03 -15.16
N ASN A 301 -13.68 -17.18 -15.25
CA ASN A 301 -14.13 -18.38 -15.95
C ASN A 301 -13.90 -19.58 -15.05
N GLU A 302 -14.89 -20.46 -14.91
CA GLU A 302 -14.79 -21.68 -14.09
C GLU A 302 -13.69 -22.61 -14.62
N ASN A 303 -13.56 -22.74 -15.94
CA ASN A 303 -12.52 -23.52 -16.59
C ASN A 303 -11.49 -22.60 -17.28
N HIS A 304 -10.47 -22.22 -16.52
CA HIS A 304 -9.40 -21.35 -16.98
C HIS A 304 -8.64 -21.94 -18.20
N VAL A 305 -8.43 -23.25 -18.24
CA VAL A 305 -7.68 -23.92 -19.32
C VAL A 305 -8.44 -23.86 -20.64
N ALA A 306 -9.75 -24.14 -20.61
CA ALA A 306 -10.59 -24.07 -21.81
C ALA A 306 -10.63 -22.64 -22.37
N PHE A 307 -10.83 -21.64 -21.50
CA PHE A 307 -10.82 -20.24 -21.88
C PHE A 307 -9.49 -19.81 -22.53
N HIS A 308 -8.35 -20.17 -21.95
CA HIS A 308 -7.04 -19.84 -22.54
C HIS A 308 -6.82 -20.52 -23.89
N LYS A 309 -7.27 -21.76 -24.06
CA LYS A 309 -7.20 -22.46 -25.36
C LYS A 309 -8.05 -21.75 -26.41
N GLU A 310 -9.25 -21.32 -26.05
CA GLU A 310 -10.15 -20.58 -26.94
C GLU A 310 -9.56 -19.23 -27.35
N MET A 311 -9.10 -18.43 -26.39
CA MET A 311 -8.46 -17.13 -26.66
C MET A 311 -7.19 -17.30 -27.51
N ALA A 312 -6.37 -18.32 -27.23
CA ALA A 312 -5.19 -18.62 -28.03
C ALA A 312 -5.54 -19.06 -29.46
N ALA A 313 -6.65 -19.77 -29.65
CA ALA A 313 -7.14 -20.12 -30.98
C ALA A 313 -7.61 -18.87 -31.73
N GLN A 314 -8.39 -17.98 -31.10
CA GLN A 314 -8.84 -16.72 -31.70
C GLN A 314 -7.67 -15.80 -32.08
N ALA A 315 -6.62 -15.74 -31.25
CA ALA A 315 -5.45 -14.92 -31.51
C ALA A 315 -4.54 -15.44 -32.65
N ARG A 316 -4.70 -16.71 -33.08
CA ARG A 316 -3.95 -17.30 -34.21
C ARG A 316 -4.64 -17.11 -35.56
N VAL A 317 -5.90 -16.67 -35.57
CA VAL A 317 -6.71 -16.48 -36.78
C VAL A 317 -6.61 -15.04 -37.32
N ASN A 318 -6.02 -14.12 -36.53
CA ASN A 318 -5.62 -12.77 -36.94
C ASN A 318 -4.11 -12.70 -37.19
#